data_AF-A0A8S3QJX5-F1
#
_entry.id   AF-A0A8S3QJX5-F1
#
_cell.length_a   1.000
_cell.length_b   1.000
_cell.length_c   1.000
_cell.angle_alpha   90.00
_cell.angle_beta   90.00
_cell.angle_gamma   90.00
#
_symmetry.space_group_name_H-M   'P 1'
#
loop_
_entity.id
_entity.type
_entity.pdbx_description
1 polymer ?
#
loop_
_entity_poly.entity_id
_entity_poly.type
_entity_poly.pdbx_seq_one_letter_code
_entity_poly.pdbx_strand_id
1 'polypeptide(L)'
;MTWNDAKKSCEANGMELATYKSYSELSNIYSSEYYWIGTSWVSNLQQFQWVDGSLWSINNAIFPYKRVSEPDNLEAYDGSSTPYQNCIYFVFTKIATKECSNKYQSLCQTIPIVIEDTTTYSMTTNSSLAKSCKCTCNIAEVRNTSSNTQTFSSFKVQVKTTSAYRRSLVSVPDDRVSSAIIGYFGVFIICLVLAVPVLFDVLTILMRN
;
A
#
# COMPACT_ATOMS: atom_id res chain seq x y z
N MET A 1 -9.58 -1.31 -18.32
CA MET A 1 -8.53 -1.42 -19.35
C MET A 1 -7.49 -2.46 -18.90
N THR A 2 -6.82 -3.15 -19.83
CA THR A 2 -5.73 -4.09 -19.45
C THR A 2 -4.55 -3.29 -18.89
N TRP A 3 -3.58 -3.95 -18.25
CA TRP A 3 -2.40 -3.24 -17.73
C TRP A 3 -1.60 -2.53 -18.85
N ASN A 4 -1.46 -3.20 -20.00
CA ASN A 4 -0.78 -2.60 -21.17
C ASN A 4 -1.57 -1.40 -21.74
N ASP A 5 -2.90 -1.48 -21.77
CA ASP A 5 -3.73 -0.35 -22.20
C ASP A 5 -3.67 0.81 -21.21
N ALA A 6 -3.63 0.52 -19.91
CA ALA A 6 -3.46 1.50 -18.85
C ALA A 6 -2.13 2.23 -18.98
N LYS A 7 -1.04 1.50 -19.23
CA LYS A 7 0.28 2.06 -19.50
C LYS A 7 0.26 3.01 -20.69
N LYS A 8 -0.23 2.55 -21.84
CA LYS A 8 -0.36 3.36 -23.06
C LYS A 8 -1.24 4.59 -22.85
N SER A 9 -2.30 4.48 -22.05
CA SER A 9 -3.19 5.59 -21.73
C SER A 9 -2.50 6.67 -20.90
N CYS A 10 -1.64 6.31 -19.94
CA CYS A 10 -0.84 7.29 -19.21
C CYS A 10 0.19 7.95 -20.14
N GLU A 11 0.91 7.14 -20.93
CA GLU A 11 1.94 7.61 -21.87
C GLU A 11 1.38 8.58 -22.92
N ALA A 12 0.16 8.34 -23.41
CA ALA A 12 -0.52 9.23 -24.35
C ALA A 12 -0.76 10.66 -23.80
N ASN A 13 -0.71 10.83 -22.48
CA ASN A 13 -0.86 12.12 -21.81
C ASN A 13 0.48 12.68 -21.27
N GLY A 14 1.63 12.12 -21.69
CA GLY A 14 2.94 12.52 -21.16
C GLY A 14 3.15 12.14 -19.69
N MET A 15 2.40 11.15 -19.21
CA MET A 15 2.47 10.61 -17.86
C MET A 15 2.94 9.15 -17.91
N GLU A 16 3.21 8.57 -16.76
CA GLU A 16 3.49 7.13 -16.63
C GLU A 16 2.54 6.51 -15.60
N LEU A 17 2.48 5.18 -15.53
CA LEU A 17 1.76 4.53 -14.44
C LEU A 17 2.46 4.81 -13.11
N ALA A 18 1.68 5.01 -12.05
CA ALA A 18 2.18 5.40 -10.75
C ALA A 18 3.22 4.41 -10.20
N THR A 19 4.34 4.94 -9.71
CA THR A 19 5.40 4.18 -9.04
C THR A 19 5.49 4.60 -7.59
N TYR A 20 5.78 3.64 -6.70
CA TYR A 20 5.82 3.88 -5.26
C TYR A 20 7.14 3.39 -4.70
N LYS A 21 7.86 4.27 -3.98
CA LYS A 21 9.16 3.94 -3.38
C LYS A 21 9.05 3.64 -1.89
N SER A 22 7.98 4.10 -1.25
CA SER A 22 7.79 3.98 0.19
C SER A 22 6.34 3.65 0.57
N TYR A 23 6.15 2.95 1.70
CA TYR A 23 4.81 2.68 2.24
C TYR A 23 4.06 3.97 2.59
N SER A 24 4.76 5.03 2.98
CA SER A 24 4.20 6.34 3.27
C SER A 24 3.54 7.01 2.07
N GLU A 25 4.02 6.76 0.84
CA GLU A 25 3.38 7.26 -0.37
C GLU A 25 2.04 6.55 -0.62
N LEU A 26 1.98 5.24 -0.34
CA LEU A 26 0.76 4.45 -0.48
C LEU A 26 -0.27 4.75 0.61
N SER A 27 0.15 4.98 1.86
CA SER A 27 -0.78 5.17 2.99
C SER A 27 -1.64 6.42 2.88
N ASN A 28 -1.22 7.40 2.07
CA ASN A 28 -1.96 8.64 1.84
C ASN A 28 -3.00 8.52 0.72
N ILE A 29 -3.01 7.41 -0.01
CA ILE A 29 -3.93 7.16 -1.11
C ILE A 29 -4.99 6.21 -0.60
N TYR A 30 -6.25 6.61 -0.69
CA TYR A 30 -7.40 5.75 -0.40
C TYR A 30 -8.29 5.68 -1.62
N SER A 31 -8.57 4.47 -2.08
CA SER A 31 -9.54 4.24 -3.15
C SER A 31 -10.36 2.98 -2.91
N SER A 32 -11.68 3.06 -3.08
CA SER A 32 -12.55 1.88 -3.15
C SER A 32 -12.48 1.15 -4.48
N GLU A 33 -11.85 1.74 -5.49
CA GLU A 33 -11.70 1.18 -6.83
C GLU A 33 -10.34 0.50 -7.02
N TYR A 34 -10.29 -0.36 -8.04
CA TYR A 34 -9.10 -1.07 -8.44
C TYR A 34 -8.35 -0.28 -9.52
N TYR A 35 -7.08 0.01 -9.27
CA TYR A 35 -6.22 0.72 -10.21
C TYR A 35 -4.99 -0.09 -10.58
N TRP A 36 -4.65 -0.12 -11.86
CA TRP A 36 -3.33 -0.56 -12.30
C TRP A 36 -2.27 0.44 -11.86
N ILE A 37 -1.16 -0.08 -11.33
CA ILE A 37 0.03 0.69 -10.98
C ILE A 37 1.21 0.22 -11.84
N GLY A 38 2.28 1.00 -11.85
CA GLY A 38 3.38 0.89 -12.79
C GLY A 38 4.36 -0.23 -12.50
N THR A 39 3.90 -1.43 -12.18
CA THR A 39 4.77 -2.59 -11.91
C THR A 39 4.41 -3.80 -12.72
N SER A 40 5.46 -4.45 -13.24
CA SER A 40 5.37 -5.70 -13.97
C SER A 40 6.50 -6.66 -13.60
N TRP A 41 6.23 -7.96 -13.68
CA TRP A 41 7.25 -8.99 -13.52
C TRP A 41 8.20 -9.03 -14.73
N VAL A 42 9.50 -9.08 -14.45
CA VAL A 42 10.56 -9.11 -15.46
C VAL A 42 11.28 -10.45 -15.40
N SER A 43 10.97 -11.34 -16.35
CA SER A 43 11.37 -12.76 -16.32
C SER A 43 12.88 -13.00 -16.28
N ASN A 44 13.68 -12.19 -16.98
CA ASN A 44 15.14 -12.31 -16.99
C ASN A 44 15.77 -11.91 -15.65
N LEU A 45 15.12 -11.06 -14.87
CA LEU A 45 15.60 -10.62 -13.58
C LEU A 45 14.95 -11.38 -12.41
N GLN A 46 13.92 -12.19 -12.70
CA GLN A 46 13.10 -12.87 -11.70
C GLN A 46 12.63 -11.93 -10.57
N GLN A 47 12.24 -10.72 -10.93
CA GLN A 47 11.78 -9.70 -9.98
C GLN A 47 10.78 -8.73 -10.62
N PHE A 48 10.04 -8.02 -9.79
CA PHE A 48 9.21 -6.90 -10.23
C PHE A 48 10.08 -5.68 -10.56
N GLN A 49 9.72 -4.98 -11.63
CA GLN A 49 10.32 -3.72 -12.03
C GLN A 49 9.21 -2.67 -12.19
N TRP A 50 9.50 -1.46 -11.75
CA TRP A 50 8.65 -0.30 -11.98
C TRP A 50 8.78 0.21 -13.42
N VAL A 51 7.78 0.93 -13.93
CA VAL A 51 7.79 1.50 -15.28
C VAL A 51 8.91 2.54 -15.48
N ASP A 52 9.40 3.14 -14.39
CA ASP A 52 10.59 4.01 -14.37
C ASP A 52 11.94 3.26 -14.47
N GLY A 53 11.90 1.94 -14.57
CA GLY A 53 13.07 1.07 -14.69
C GLY A 53 13.71 0.67 -13.36
N SER A 54 13.31 1.28 -12.24
CA SER A 54 13.83 0.88 -10.93
C SER A 54 13.31 -0.50 -10.50
N LEU A 55 14.14 -1.23 -9.77
CA LEU A 55 13.80 -2.55 -9.27
C LEU A 55 12.93 -2.45 -8.02
N TRP A 56 12.02 -3.41 -7.87
CA TRP A 56 11.28 -3.57 -6.62
C TRP A 56 12.24 -4.00 -5.50
N SER A 57 12.32 -3.21 -4.43
CA SER A 57 13.18 -3.54 -3.28
C SER A 57 12.38 -4.23 -2.18
N ILE A 58 12.85 -5.41 -1.79
CA ILE A 58 12.33 -6.25 -0.69
C ILE A 58 12.40 -5.52 0.66
N ASN A 59 13.33 -4.56 0.81
CA ASN A 59 13.54 -3.80 2.04
C ASN A 59 12.49 -2.71 2.26
N ASN A 60 11.74 -2.34 1.21
CA ASN A 60 10.78 -1.26 1.25
C ASN A 60 9.36 -1.80 1.46
N ALA A 61 9.17 -2.72 2.43
CA ALA A 61 7.92 -3.10 3.14
C ALA A 61 6.57 -3.16 2.38
N ILE A 62 6.58 -3.13 1.06
CA ILE A 62 5.41 -3.27 0.21
C ILE A 62 5.65 -4.64 -0.42
N PHE A 63 5.00 -5.67 0.12
CA PHE A 63 4.91 -6.95 -0.57
C PHE A 63 3.56 -6.97 -1.27
N PRO A 64 3.49 -7.27 -2.57
CA PRO A 64 2.20 -7.56 -3.18
C PRO A 64 1.58 -8.71 -2.42
N TYR A 65 0.31 -8.61 -2.09
CA TYR A 65 -0.41 -9.75 -1.56
C TYR A 65 -0.93 -10.59 -2.71
N LYS A 66 -0.82 -11.91 -2.59
CA LYS A 66 -1.51 -12.84 -3.48
C LYS A 66 -2.95 -12.99 -2.99
N ARG A 67 -3.93 -12.82 -3.87
CA ARG A 67 -5.31 -13.27 -3.58
C ARG A 67 -5.36 -14.78 -3.72
N VAL A 68 -5.59 -15.49 -2.63
CA VAL A 68 -5.67 -16.97 -2.61
C VAL A 68 -7.12 -17.46 -2.69
N SER A 69 -8.09 -16.60 -2.37
CA SER A 69 -9.52 -16.79 -2.64
C SER A 69 -10.30 -15.53 -2.26
N GLU A 70 -11.46 -15.31 -2.88
CA GLU A 70 -12.38 -14.21 -2.54
C GLU A 70 -13.04 -14.42 -1.16
N PRO A 71 -13.37 -13.34 -0.40
CA PRO A 71 -13.19 -11.94 -0.78
C PRO A 71 -11.88 -11.30 -0.29
N ASP A 72 -11.29 -11.75 0.81
CA ASP A 72 -10.30 -10.94 1.56
C ASP A 72 -9.05 -11.69 2.04
N ASN A 73 -8.84 -12.93 1.61
CA ASN A 73 -7.65 -13.69 1.97
C ASN A 73 -6.48 -13.26 1.09
N LEU A 74 -5.82 -12.19 1.54
CA LEU A 74 -4.56 -11.67 1.01
C LEU A 74 -3.42 -12.38 1.74
N GLU A 75 -2.78 -13.33 1.07
CA GLU A 75 -1.57 -13.97 1.59
C GLU A 75 -0.35 -13.19 1.12
N ALA A 76 0.70 -13.14 1.95
CA ALA A 76 1.96 -12.54 1.54
C ALA A 76 2.49 -13.29 0.31
N TYR A 77 2.89 -12.56 -0.74
CA TYR A 77 3.49 -13.17 -1.91
C TYR A 77 4.80 -13.87 -1.50
N ASP A 78 4.81 -15.20 -1.60
CA ASP A 78 5.89 -16.09 -1.19
C ASP A 78 6.99 -16.24 -2.27
N GLY A 79 6.87 -15.53 -3.39
CA GLY A 79 7.75 -15.69 -4.53
C GLY A 79 7.57 -17.00 -5.32
N SER A 80 6.66 -17.89 -4.91
CA SER A 80 6.41 -19.20 -5.54
C SER A 80 5.22 -19.20 -6.51
N SER A 81 4.57 -18.04 -6.69
CA SER A 81 3.42 -17.90 -7.56
C SER A 81 3.81 -18.13 -9.02
N THR A 82 2.98 -18.91 -9.70
CA THR A 82 3.09 -19.26 -11.12
C THR A 82 3.35 -18.04 -12.02
N PRO A 83 4.03 -18.23 -13.18
CA PRO A 83 4.45 -17.15 -14.10
C PRO A 83 3.32 -16.34 -14.77
N TYR A 84 2.09 -16.45 -14.29
CA TYR A 84 0.87 -15.93 -14.92
C TYR A 84 0.27 -14.72 -14.18
N GLN A 85 0.77 -14.33 -13.00
CA GLN A 85 0.28 -13.16 -12.23
C GLN A 85 1.31 -12.02 -12.25
N ASN A 86 1.47 -11.39 -13.42
CA ASN A 86 2.61 -10.52 -13.69
C ASN A 86 2.36 -9.03 -13.46
N CYS A 87 1.14 -8.61 -13.11
CA CYS A 87 0.79 -7.20 -12.94
C CYS A 87 0.23 -6.92 -11.55
N ILE A 88 0.55 -5.74 -11.01
CA ILE A 88 0.11 -5.32 -9.68
C ILE A 88 -0.95 -4.24 -9.82
N TYR A 89 -2.00 -4.36 -9.00
CA TYR A 89 -3.03 -3.34 -8.85
C TYR A 89 -3.10 -2.85 -7.40
N PHE A 90 -3.65 -1.66 -7.23
CA PHE A 90 -3.91 -1.00 -5.97
C PHE A 90 -5.41 -1.02 -5.66
N VAL A 91 -5.76 -1.31 -4.41
CA VAL A 91 -7.12 -1.21 -3.88
C VAL A 91 -7.08 -0.87 -2.38
N PHE A 92 -7.92 0.06 -1.95
CA PHE A 92 -7.93 0.64 -0.61
C PHE A 92 -6.59 1.26 -0.24
N THR A 93 -5.76 0.52 0.49
CA THR A 93 -4.41 0.89 0.93
C THR A 93 -3.43 -0.26 0.70
N LYS A 94 -3.83 -1.22 -0.14
CA LYS A 94 -3.13 -2.48 -0.37
C LYS A 94 -2.81 -2.63 -1.83
N ILE A 95 -1.73 -3.36 -2.09
CA ILE A 95 -1.36 -3.79 -3.42
C ILE A 95 -1.49 -5.31 -3.54
N ALA A 96 -1.85 -5.78 -4.72
CA ALA A 96 -1.99 -7.20 -4.97
C ALA A 96 -1.67 -7.55 -6.41
N THR A 97 -1.31 -8.81 -6.67
CA THR A 97 -1.04 -9.30 -8.02
C THR A 97 -2.30 -9.81 -8.69
N LYS A 98 -2.39 -9.63 -10.01
CA LYS A 98 -3.42 -10.23 -10.86
C LYS A 98 -2.86 -10.43 -12.27
N GLU A 99 -3.57 -11.23 -13.06
CA GLU A 99 -3.31 -11.36 -14.48
C GLU A 99 -3.53 -10.01 -15.19
N CYS A 100 -2.56 -9.60 -16.01
CA CYS A 100 -2.52 -8.32 -16.73
C CYS A 100 -3.70 -8.11 -17.70
N SER A 101 -4.36 -9.20 -18.10
CA SER A 101 -5.56 -9.22 -18.96
C SER A 101 -6.82 -8.67 -18.26
N ASN A 102 -6.80 -8.55 -16.92
CA ASN A 102 -7.93 -8.01 -16.17
C ASN A 102 -8.17 -6.53 -16.44
N LYS A 103 -9.41 -6.08 -16.23
CA LYS A 103 -9.83 -4.73 -16.54
C LYS A 103 -9.97 -3.90 -15.27
N TYR A 104 -9.05 -2.97 -15.07
CA TYR A 104 -9.09 -1.96 -13.99
C TYR A 104 -8.90 -0.56 -14.58
N GLN A 105 -8.99 0.48 -13.76
CA GLN A 105 -8.64 1.84 -14.18
C GLN A 105 -7.11 2.06 -14.10
N SER A 106 -6.58 3.10 -14.74
CA SER A 106 -5.16 3.45 -14.65
C SER A 106 -4.93 4.50 -13.56
N LEU A 107 -3.89 4.33 -12.77
CA LEU A 107 -3.39 5.39 -11.88
C LEU A 107 -2.10 5.94 -12.49
N CYS A 108 -2.19 7.16 -13.02
CA CYS A 108 -1.06 7.82 -13.69
C CYS A 108 -0.36 8.80 -12.75
N GLN A 109 0.95 8.98 -12.94
CA GLN A 109 1.75 10.01 -12.30
C GLN A 109 2.50 10.83 -13.36
N THR A 110 2.78 12.08 -13.05
CA THR A 110 3.62 12.94 -13.88
C THR A 110 5.07 12.49 -13.81
N ILE A 111 5.74 12.41 -14.96
CA ILE A 111 7.16 12.09 -15.02
C ILE A 111 7.94 13.27 -14.41
N PRO A 112 8.79 13.05 -13.39
CA PRO A 112 9.62 14.11 -12.84
C PRO A 112 10.58 14.60 -13.93
N ILE A 113 10.53 15.89 -14.26
CA ILE A 113 11.46 16.51 -15.20
C ILE A 113 12.81 16.59 -14.50
N VAL A 114 13.71 15.64 -14.79
CA VAL A 114 15.12 15.77 -14.46
C VAL A 114 15.69 16.80 -15.42
N ILE A 115 15.76 18.06 -14.98
CA ILE A 115 16.55 19.06 -15.67
C ILE A 115 18.00 18.67 -15.39
N GLU A 116 18.60 17.88 -16.29
CA GLU A 116 20.05 17.75 -16.34
C GLU A 116 20.59 19.13 -16.70
N ASP A 117 21.00 19.89 -15.68
CA ASP A 117 21.80 21.08 -15.87
C ASP A 117 23.02 20.66 -16.68
N THR A 118 22.97 20.98 -17.97
CA THR A 118 24.03 20.72 -18.94
C THR A 118 25.14 21.71 -18.65
N THR A 119 25.87 21.51 -17.56
CA THR A 119 27.17 22.16 -17.36
C THR A 119 28.13 21.53 -18.34
N THR A 120 28.34 22.22 -19.46
CA THR A 120 29.38 21.98 -20.44
C THR A 120 30.75 22.07 -19.75
N TYR A 121 31.26 20.96 -19.22
CA TYR A 121 32.63 20.88 -18.73
C TYR A 121 33.57 20.64 -19.91
N SER A 122 34.17 21.70 -20.40
CA SER A 122 35.38 21.64 -21.24
C SER A 122 36.48 20.95 -20.42
N MET A 123 36.89 19.75 -20.83
CA MET A 123 38.02 19.08 -20.21
C MET A 123 39.30 19.88 -20.46
N THR A 124 39.90 20.40 -19.40
CA THR A 124 41.33 20.67 -19.36
C THR A 124 41.90 19.92 -18.17
N THR A 125 42.70 18.91 -18.47
CA THR A 125 43.44 18.08 -17.54
C THR A 125 44.46 18.91 -16.77
N ASN A 126 44.50 18.80 -15.43
CA ASN A 126 45.73 18.60 -14.67
C ASN A 126 45.49 18.34 -13.15
N SER A 127 46.07 17.22 -12.71
CA SER A 127 46.71 16.90 -11.42
C SER A 127 46.11 17.36 -10.08
N SER A 128 45.72 16.33 -9.30
CA SER A 128 45.91 16.13 -7.85
C SER A 128 45.91 17.34 -6.91
N LEU A 129 44.84 17.50 -6.12
CA LEU A 129 44.93 17.83 -4.69
C LEU A 129 43.58 17.54 -4.02
N ALA A 130 43.55 16.66 -3.03
CA ALA A 130 42.35 16.39 -2.24
C ALA A 130 41.86 17.70 -1.58
N LYS A 131 40.69 18.19 -2.02
CA LYS A 131 39.99 19.31 -1.39
C LYS A 131 38.62 18.86 -0.93
N SER A 132 38.47 18.81 0.39
CA SER A 132 37.21 18.72 1.11
C SER A 132 36.33 19.93 0.72
N CYS A 133 35.18 19.67 0.10
CA CYS A 133 34.18 20.70 -0.13
C CYS A 133 33.42 20.95 1.18
N LYS A 134 33.70 22.08 1.83
CA LYS A 134 32.80 22.68 2.83
C LYS A 134 31.77 23.53 2.10
N CYS A 135 30.49 23.18 2.22
CA CYS A 135 29.41 24.01 1.73
C CYS A 135 29.22 25.20 2.68
N THR A 136 29.51 26.41 2.21
CA THR A 136 29.10 27.66 2.87
C THR A 136 27.78 28.11 2.23
N CYS A 137 26.71 28.19 3.02
CA CYS A 137 25.46 28.79 2.54
C CYS A 137 25.67 30.29 2.41
N ASN A 138 25.80 30.78 1.17
CA ASN A 138 25.76 32.20 0.89
C ASN A 138 24.28 32.61 0.79
N ILE A 139 23.75 33.23 1.84
CA ILE A 139 22.40 33.82 1.79
C ILE A 139 22.53 35.07 0.92
N ALA A 140 22.20 34.95 -0.36
CA ALA A 140 21.99 36.11 -1.20
C ALA A 140 20.80 36.89 -0.66
N GLU A 141 21.06 38.14 -0.29
CA GLU A 141 20.07 39.11 0.16
C GLU A 141 19.14 39.45 -1.02
N VAL A 142 17.95 38.85 -1.03
CA VAL A 142 16.92 39.14 -2.03
C VAL A 142 16.33 40.51 -1.71
N ARG A 143 16.70 41.52 -2.52
CA ARG A 143 15.99 42.80 -2.59
C ARG A 143 14.56 42.57 -3.10
N ASN A 144 13.62 43.05 -2.29
CA ASN A 144 12.19 43.18 -2.53
C ASN A 144 11.78 43.29 -4.01
N THR A 145 10.90 42.38 -4.43
CA THR A 145 9.80 42.76 -5.32
C THR A 145 8.53 42.10 -4.80
N SER A 146 7.59 42.97 -4.47
CA SER A 146 6.32 42.68 -3.82
C SER A 146 5.42 41.80 -4.69
N SER A 147 4.80 40.79 -4.06
CA SER A 147 3.40 40.32 -4.26
C SER A 147 3.30 38.80 -4.29
N ASN A 148 2.90 38.22 -3.15
CA ASN A 148 1.72 37.34 -2.99
C ASN A 148 1.95 36.27 -1.91
N THR A 149 2.10 36.74 -0.66
CA THR A 149 2.13 35.92 0.56
C THR A 149 0.78 36.01 1.27
N GLN A 150 -0.26 35.35 0.72
CA GLN A 150 -1.53 35.18 1.43
C GLN A 150 -2.23 33.85 1.07
N THR A 151 -1.63 32.69 1.38
CA THR A 151 -2.41 31.43 1.41
C THR A 151 -1.81 30.31 2.27
N PHE A 152 -1.21 30.61 3.43
CA PHE A 152 -0.79 29.55 4.38
C PHE A 152 -1.25 29.78 5.84
N SER A 153 -2.14 30.74 6.08
CA SER A 153 -2.63 31.04 7.43
C SER A 153 -3.96 30.37 7.81
N SER A 154 -4.58 29.52 6.97
CA SER A 154 -5.88 28.88 7.31
C SER A 154 -5.83 27.39 7.69
N PHE A 155 -4.67 26.72 7.69
CA PHE A 155 -4.55 25.35 8.19
C PHE A 155 -3.86 25.27 9.56
N LYS A 156 -4.30 26.09 10.52
CA LYS A 156 -4.11 25.78 11.94
C LYS A 156 -5.32 24.97 12.40
N VAL A 157 -5.18 23.64 12.35
CA VAL A 157 -6.09 22.75 13.08
C VAL A 157 -5.95 23.10 14.56
N GLN A 158 -7.01 23.66 15.15
CA GLN A 158 -7.05 23.85 16.59
C GLN A 158 -7.04 22.48 17.25
N VAL A 159 -5.93 22.17 17.91
CA VAL A 159 -5.80 20.97 18.74
C VAL A 159 -6.64 21.20 19.99
N LYS A 160 -7.96 21.04 19.86
CA LYS A 160 -8.85 20.98 21.02
C LYS A 160 -8.52 19.71 21.78
N THR A 161 -8.09 19.91 23.00
CA THR A 161 -7.95 18.98 24.11
C THR A 161 -9.16 18.04 24.23
N THR A 162 -9.07 16.83 23.70
CA THR A 162 -9.97 15.73 24.08
C THR A 162 -9.23 14.40 24.18
N SER A 163 -8.38 14.26 25.21
CA SER A 163 -7.91 12.95 25.68
C SER A 163 -9.04 12.07 26.23
N ALA A 164 -10.23 12.65 26.49
CA ALA A 164 -11.41 11.94 26.98
C ALA A 164 -12.23 11.22 25.89
N TYR A 165 -12.07 11.55 24.60
CA TYR A 165 -12.85 10.90 23.52
C TYR A 165 -12.24 9.57 23.04
N ARG A 166 -10.99 9.27 23.43
CA ARG A 166 -10.24 8.10 22.93
C ARG A 166 -10.60 6.76 23.60
N ARG A 167 -11.49 6.74 24.61
CA ARG A 167 -11.90 5.50 25.30
C ARG A 167 -13.27 4.95 24.88
N SER A 168 -14.02 5.63 24.03
CA SER A 168 -15.35 5.17 23.59
C SER A 168 -15.37 4.43 22.25
N LEU A 169 -14.24 4.38 21.52
CA LEU A 169 -14.17 3.81 20.17
C LEU A 169 -13.54 2.41 20.10
N VAL A 170 -13.45 1.68 21.21
CA VAL A 170 -12.93 0.29 21.22
C VAL A 170 -14.06 -0.76 21.16
N SER A 171 -15.32 -0.34 21.11
CA SER A 171 -16.43 -1.24 20.78
C SER A 171 -17.21 -0.67 19.59
N VAL A 172 -16.65 -0.82 18.40
CA VAL A 172 -17.47 -0.77 17.18
C VAL A 172 -18.38 -2.00 17.23
N PRO A 173 -19.71 -1.86 17.07
CA PRO A 173 -20.57 -3.02 16.87
C PRO A 173 -20.12 -3.70 15.57
N ASP A 174 -19.45 -4.84 15.71
CA ASP A 174 -18.91 -5.59 14.57
C ASP A 174 -20.03 -6.49 14.01
N ASP A 175 -20.74 -6.00 13.00
CA ASP A 175 -21.81 -6.71 12.27
C ASP A 175 -21.28 -7.80 11.32
N ARG A 176 -20.03 -8.25 11.50
CA ARG A 176 -19.45 -9.34 10.72
C ARG A 176 -20.08 -10.66 11.15
N VAL A 177 -21.01 -11.15 10.33
CA VAL A 177 -21.74 -12.42 10.50
C VAL A 177 -20.82 -13.62 10.79
N SER A 178 -19.57 -13.58 10.31
CA SER A 178 -18.58 -14.65 10.50
C SER A 178 -18.02 -14.75 11.94
N SER A 179 -17.93 -13.66 12.70
CA SER A 179 -17.42 -13.70 14.08
C SER A 179 -18.51 -14.10 15.10
N ALA A 180 -19.77 -13.78 14.83
CA ALA A 180 -20.91 -14.19 15.67
C ALA A 180 -21.17 -15.71 15.61
N ILE A 181 -21.03 -16.33 14.43
CA ILE A 181 -21.32 -17.76 14.23
C ILE A 181 -20.29 -18.64 14.96
N ILE A 182 -19.01 -18.27 14.95
CA ILE A 182 -17.94 -19.05 15.61
C ILE A 182 -18.09 -19.00 17.14
N GLY A 183 -18.50 -17.85 17.69
CA GLY A 183 -18.76 -17.71 19.12
C GLY A 183 -19.90 -18.62 19.61
N TYR A 184 -21.02 -18.65 18.89
CA TYR A 184 -22.16 -19.49 19.26
C TYR A 184 -21.83 -20.99 19.17
N PHE A 185 -21.06 -21.40 18.16
CA PHE A 185 -20.69 -22.80 17.98
C PHE A 185 -19.81 -23.32 19.13
N GLY A 186 -18.87 -22.49 19.61
CA GLY A 186 -18.03 -22.85 20.76
C GLY A 186 -18.83 -23.06 22.05
N VAL A 187 -19.76 -22.16 22.36
CA VAL A 187 -20.62 -22.26 23.55
C VAL A 187 -21.52 -23.50 23.46
N PHE A 188 -22.08 -23.78 22.27
CA PHE A 188 -22.93 -24.94 22.05
C PHE A 188 -22.21 -26.26 22.32
N ILE A 189 -20.97 -26.42 21.83
CA ILE A 189 -20.16 -27.63 22.08
C ILE A 189 -19.89 -27.82 23.58
N ILE A 190 -19.50 -26.75 24.28
CA ILE A 190 -19.19 -26.83 25.71
C ILE A 190 -20.44 -27.24 26.52
N CYS A 191 -21.60 -26.64 26.21
CA CYS A 191 -22.86 -27.02 26.85
C CYS A 191 -23.24 -28.47 26.57
N LEU A 192 -23.04 -28.96 25.35
CA LEU A 192 -23.38 -30.34 24.97
C LEU A 192 -22.50 -31.36 25.72
N VAL A 193 -21.19 -31.11 25.80
CA VAL A 193 -20.25 -31.98 26.53
C VAL A 193 -20.61 -32.10 28.02
N LEU A 194 -21.09 -31.02 28.63
CA LEU A 194 -21.53 -31.04 30.04
C LEU A 194 -22.93 -31.63 30.24
N ALA A 195 -23.85 -31.46 29.28
CA ALA A 195 -25.22 -31.94 29.39
C ALA A 195 -25.34 -33.47 29.25
N VAL A 196 -24.51 -34.10 28.41
CA VAL A 196 -24.54 -35.55 28.16
C VAL A 196 -24.38 -36.39 29.44
N PRO A 197 -23.34 -36.21 30.29
CA PRO A 197 -23.18 -37.02 31.50
C PRO A 197 -24.35 -36.83 32.48
N VAL A 198 -24.86 -35.61 32.64
CA VAL A 198 -26.02 -35.33 33.51
C VAL A 198 -27.26 -36.07 33.01
N LEU A 199 -27.49 -36.11 31.70
CA LEU A 199 -28.58 -36.88 31.10
C LEU A 199 -28.44 -38.38 31.34
N PHE A 200 -27.23 -38.93 31.21
CA PHE A 200 -26.96 -40.34 31.51
C PHE A 200 -27.22 -40.69 32.97
N ASP A 201 -26.83 -39.82 33.91
CA ASP A 201 -27.09 -40.02 35.33
C ASP A 201 -28.60 -40.01 35.63
N VAL A 202 -29.35 -39.08 35.06
CA VAL A 202 -30.81 -39.02 35.23
C VAL A 202 -31.52 -40.24 34.64
N LEU A 203 -31.13 -40.68 33.44
CA LEU A 203 -31.69 -41.89 32.82
C LEU A 203 -31.39 -43.14 33.63
N THR A 204 -30.18 -43.23 34.19
CA THR A 204 -29.77 -44.35 35.05
C THR A 204 -30.59 -44.39 36.34
N ILE A 205 -30.90 -43.23 36.93
CA ILE A 205 -31.77 -43.13 38.11
C ILE A 205 -33.21 -43.52 37.76
N LEU A 206 -33.73 -43.05 36.62
CA LEU A 206 -35.10 -43.37 36.18
C LEU A 206 -35.28 -44.86 35.84
N MET A 207 -34.27 -45.53 35.30
CA MET A 207 -34.34 -46.98 35.03
C MET A 207 -34.12 -47.85 36.27
N ARG A 208 -33.70 -47.27 37.40
CA ARG A 208 -33.43 -47.99 38.65
C ARG A 208 -34.60 -47.95 39.64
N ASN A 209 -35.59 -47.08 39.41
CA ASN A 209 -36.88 -47.04 40.12
C ASN A 209 -37.94 -47.84 39.37
#